data_AF-A0A319E585-F1
#
_entry.id   AF-A0A319E585-F1
#
_cell.length_a   1.000
_cell.length_b   1.000
_cell.length_c   1.000
_cell.angle_alpha   90.00
_cell.angle_beta   90.00
_cell.angle_gamma   90.00
#
_symmetry.space_group_name_H-M   'P 1'
#
loop_
_entity.id
_entity.type
_entity.pdbx_description
1 polymer ?
#
loop_
_entity_poly.entity_id
_entity_poly.type
_entity_poly.pdbx_seq_one_letter_code
_entity_poly.pdbx_strand_id
1 'polypeptide(L)'
;MPSWIVKLGTLMALAQTISGAQIYIKSTQPAANLYVTHCTVIIEDDLFGCQGSSEPFKKECGSNEGIETKSICKTASVTVDWTTAQLTFTNDDGNTANCTLSSTSQDGHCDTDDPNEYPIESPHASTASGRLTAGAALWGLGTMAAGFLI
;
A
#
# COMPACT_ATOMS: atom_id res chain seq x y z
N MET A 1 6.58 7.26 48.57
CA MET A 1 6.56 6.83 47.16
C MET A 1 6.00 5.41 47.12
N PRO A 2 4.82 5.22 46.50
CA PRO A 2 4.61 4.04 45.65
C PRO A 2 3.93 4.43 44.33
N SER A 3 4.53 4.09 43.19
CA SER A 3 4.15 2.92 42.36
C SER A 3 2.78 3.05 41.72
N TRP A 4 2.76 3.63 40.52
CA TRP A 4 1.72 3.40 39.52
C TRP A 4 2.35 2.56 38.39
N ILE A 5 2.09 1.26 38.44
CA ILE A 5 2.35 0.34 37.33
C ILE A 5 1.26 0.61 36.30
N VAL A 6 1.60 1.34 35.24
CA VAL A 6 0.75 1.37 34.05
C VAL A 6 1.11 0.13 33.23
N LYS A 7 0.22 -0.86 33.32
CA LYS A 7 0.03 -1.90 32.30
C LYS A 7 -0.38 -1.21 30.99
N LEU A 8 0.56 -0.98 30.10
CA LEU A 8 0.31 -0.90 28.66
C LEU A 8 0.85 -2.22 28.13
N GLY A 9 -0.02 -3.20 27.90
CA GLY A 9 -0.85 -3.15 26.70
C GLY A 9 -0.03 -3.85 25.64
N THR A 10 -0.13 -5.18 25.64
CA THR A 10 0.54 -6.11 24.74
C THR A 10 0.65 -5.55 23.32
N LEU A 11 1.88 -5.26 22.90
CA LEU A 11 2.23 -5.24 21.48
C LEU A 11 1.87 -6.62 20.93
N MET A 12 0.74 -6.72 20.23
CA MET A 12 0.49 -7.84 19.34
C MET A 12 1.49 -7.70 18.19
N ALA A 13 2.65 -8.31 18.37
CA ALA A 13 3.57 -8.62 17.30
C ALA A 13 3.32 -10.07 16.87
N LEU A 14 3.52 -10.31 15.58
CA LEU A 14 3.52 -11.59 14.87
C LEU A 14 2.14 -12.07 14.39
N ALA A 15 1.58 -11.37 13.41
CA ALA A 15 0.73 -12.03 12.42
C ALA A 15 1.64 -12.93 11.57
N GLN A 16 1.29 -14.20 11.51
CA GLN A 16 2.09 -15.27 10.95
C GLN A 16 2.24 -15.05 9.43
N THR A 17 3.50 -14.96 8.97
CA THR A 17 3.85 -15.18 7.57
C THR A 17 3.25 -16.51 7.10
N ILE A 18 2.63 -16.55 5.92
CA ILE A 18 3.01 -17.39 4.76
C ILE A 18 1.91 -17.21 3.68
N SER A 19 2.09 -16.17 2.87
CA SER A 19 2.08 -16.20 1.40
C SER A 19 2.39 -14.76 0.96
N GLY A 20 3.62 -14.48 0.56
CA GLY A 20 3.92 -13.26 -0.17
C GLY A 20 3.06 -13.23 -1.40
N ALA A 21 2.39 -12.10 -1.60
CA ALA A 21 1.69 -11.83 -2.83
C ALA A 21 2.15 -10.49 -3.34
N GLN A 22 2.37 -10.44 -4.65
CA GLN A 22 2.60 -9.19 -5.33
C GLN A 22 1.29 -8.44 -5.43
N ILE A 23 1.25 -7.27 -4.81
CA ILE A 23 0.10 -6.37 -4.86
C ILE A 23 0.49 -5.15 -5.68
N TYR A 24 -0.32 -4.88 -6.69
CA TYR A 24 -0.22 -3.71 -7.54
C TYR A 24 -1.38 -2.79 -7.30
N ILE A 25 -1.16 -1.49 -7.44
CA ILE A 25 -2.22 -0.49 -7.45
C ILE A 25 -2.09 0.34 -8.72
N LYS A 26 -3.09 0.24 -9.60
CA LYS A 26 -3.00 0.76 -10.97
C LYS A 26 -4.22 1.59 -11.34
N SER A 27 -4.00 2.56 -12.23
CA SER A 27 -5.09 3.32 -12.82
C SER A 27 -5.76 2.50 -13.93
N THR A 28 -6.98 2.04 -13.70
CA THR A 28 -7.79 1.25 -14.63
C THR A 28 -8.93 2.07 -15.23
N GLN A 29 -9.34 1.70 -16.44
CA GLN A 29 -10.49 2.31 -17.12
C GLN A 29 -11.57 1.25 -17.31
N PRO A 30 -12.83 1.51 -16.91
CA PRO A 30 -13.91 0.57 -17.14
C PRO A 30 -14.21 0.52 -18.65
N ALA A 31 -14.40 -0.68 -19.19
CA ALA A 31 -14.69 -0.87 -20.62
C ALA A 31 -15.94 -0.10 -21.09
N ALA A 32 -16.89 0.13 -20.18
CA ALA A 32 -18.11 0.90 -20.45
C ALA A 32 -17.87 2.41 -20.61
N ASN A 33 -16.74 2.96 -20.10
CA ASN A 33 -16.41 4.38 -20.24
C ASN A 33 -14.90 4.62 -20.11
N LEU A 34 -14.22 4.72 -21.25
CA LEU A 34 -12.77 4.97 -21.34
C LEU A 34 -12.36 6.39 -20.90
N TYR A 35 -13.30 7.29 -20.65
CA TYR A 35 -13.02 8.66 -20.18
C TYR A 35 -12.96 8.77 -18.67
N VAL A 36 -13.23 7.69 -17.94
CA VAL A 36 -13.16 7.65 -16.48
C VAL A 36 -12.03 6.73 -16.07
N THR A 37 -11.07 7.28 -15.35
CA THR A 37 -9.95 6.53 -14.80
C THR A 37 -10.15 6.35 -13.30
N HIS A 38 -10.03 5.11 -12.83
CA HIS A 38 -10.13 4.73 -11.43
C HIS A 38 -8.85 4.10 -10.96
N CYS A 39 -8.49 4.27 -9.69
CA CYS A 39 -7.43 3.47 -9.11
C CYS A 39 -7.98 2.11 -8.67
N THR A 40 -7.19 1.04 -8.76
CA THR A 40 -7.63 -0.31 -8.39
C THR A 40 -6.47 -1.12 -7.84
N VAL A 41 -6.70 -1.87 -6.77
CA VAL A 41 -5.72 -2.80 -6.20
C VAL A 41 -5.88 -4.15 -6.88
N ILE A 42 -4.77 -4.74 -7.29
CA ILE A 42 -4.68 -6.01 -8.00
C ILE A 42 -3.72 -6.89 -7.19
N ILE A 43 -4.21 -8.05 -6.75
CA ILE A 43 -3.41 -9.07 -6.10
C ILE A 43 -3.12 -10.13 -7.18
N GLU A 44 -1.86 -10.24 -7.58
CA GLU A 44 -1.46 -11.15 -8.67
C GLU A 44 -1.30 -12.60 -8.20
N ASP A 45 -0.81 -12.80 -6.98
CA ASP A 45 -0.66 -14.13 -6.38
C ASP A 45 -1.80 -14.46 -5.43
N ASP A 46 -1.91 -15.73 -5.02
CA ASP A 46 -2.88 -16.13 -4.01
C ASP A 46 -2.47 -15.57 -2.63
N LEU A 47 -3.24 -14.61 -2.13
CA LEU A 47 -3.09 -14.06 -0.78
C LEU A 47 -4.26 -14.56 0.08
N PHE A 48 -4.00 -15.58 0.91
CA PHE A 48 -5.04 -16.21 1.75
C PHE A 48 -6.28 -16.66 0.96
N GLY A 49 -6.11 -17.26 -0.22
CA GLY A 49 -7.21 -17.69 -1.08
C GLY A 49 -7.83 -16.57 -1.94
N CYS A 50 -7.23 -15.37 -1.93
CA CYS A 50 -7.68 -14.21 -2.69
C CYS A 50 -6.68 -13.84 -3.79
N GLN A 51 -7.16 -13.86 -5.04
CA GLN A 51 -6.46 -13.39 -6.22
C GLN A 51 -7.43 -12.57 -7.07
N GLY A 52 -7.01 -11.40 -7.55
CA GLY A 52 -7.83 -10.57 -8.44
C GLY A 52 -7.83 -9.09 -8.08
N SER A 53 -8.90 -8.40 -8.50
CA SER A 53 -8.99 -6.94 -8.47
C SER A 53 -10.00 -6.48 -7.43
N SER A 54 -9.67 -5.41 -6.71
CA SER A 54 -10.61 -4.73 -5.82
C SER A 54 -11.69 -4.01 -6.62
N GLU A 55 -12.75 -3.58 -5.93
CA GLU A 55 -13.59 -2.50 -6.44
C GLU A 55 -12.75 -1.23 -6.68
N PRO A 56 -13.12 -0.41 -7.68
CA PRO A 56 -12.39 0.80 -7.99
C PRO A 56 -12.50 1.86 -6.88
N PHE A 57 -11.40 2.57 -6.67
CA PHE A 57 -11.37 3.83 -5.94
C PHE A 57 -11.95 4.95 -6.81
N LYS A 58 -12.45 6.00 -6.14
CA LYS A 58 -13.25 7.02 -6.81
C LYS A 58 -12.44 7.82 -7.83
N LYS A 59 -11.17 8.08 -7.55
CA LYS A 59 -10.26 8.83 -8.43
C LYS A 59 -9.13 7.93 -8.93
N GLU A 60 -8.42 8.41 -9.94
CA GLU A 60 -7.17 7.80 -10.45
C GLU A 60 -6.09 7.69 -9.35
N CYS A 61 -5.11 6.82 -9.58
CA CYS A 61 -4.04 6.63 -8.61
C CYS A 61 -3.27 7.94 -8.44
N GLY A 62 -3.06 8.30 -7.19
CA GLY A 62 -2.40 9.54 -6.81
C GLY A 62 -3.28 10.79 -6.69
N SER A 63 -4.56 10.69 -7.00
CA SER A 63 -5.54 11.75 -6.73
C SER A 63 -6.44 11.45 -5.52
N ASN A 64 -6.35 10.24 -4.97
CA ASN A 64 -7.05 9.81 -3.75
C ASN A 64 -6.36 10.36 -2.48
N GLU A 65 -7.10 10.55 -1.40
CA GLU A 65 -6.61 11.18 -0.16
C GLU A 65 -7.17 10.46 1.07
N GLY A 66 -6.44 10.54 2.19
CA GLY A 66 -6.86 9.93 3.45
C GLY A 66 -6.81 8.40 3.41
N ILE A 67 -7.76 7.76 4.09
CA ILE A 67 -7.82 6.29 4.22
C ILE A 67 -9.09 5.82 3.51
N GLU A 68 -8.94 4.92 2.55
CA GLU A 68 -10.06 4.32 1.83
C GLU A 68 -10.00 2.80 1.87
N THR A 69 -11.17 2.17 2.07
CA THR A 69 -11.33 0.71 2.06
C THR A 69 -12.20 0.28 0.89
N LYS A 70 -11.80 -0.79 0.20
CA LYS A 70 -12.54 -1.41 -0.90
C LYS A 70 -12.66 -2.91 -0.70
N SER A 71 -13.76 -3.47 -1.18
CA SER A 71 -13.96 -4.91 -1.20
C SER A 71 -13.06 -5.55 -2.28
N ILE A 72 -12.63 -6.77 -2.02
CA ILE A 72 -11.89 -7.63 -2.96
C ILE A 72 -12.26 -9.09 -2.66
N CYS A 73 -12.22 -9.97 -3.67
CA CYS A 73 -12.50 -11.40 -3.48
C CYS A 73 -13.83 -11.72 -2.75
N LYS A 74 -14.85 -10.86 -2.89
CA LYS A 74 -16.19 -10.93 -2.27
C LYS A 74 -16.25 -10.77 -0.75
N THR A 75 -15.37 -11.43 0.00
CA THR A 75 -15.38 -11.44 1.48
C THR A 75 -14.22 -10.67 2.10
N ALA A 76 -13.18 -10.38 1.31
CA ALA A 76 -12.01 -9.65 1.78
C ALA A 76 -12.11 -8.15 1.49
N SER A 77 -11.20 -7.40 2.09
CA SER A 77 -11.07 -5.96 1.91
C SER A 77 -9.62 -5.53 1.85
N VAL A 78 -9.38 -4.46 1.10
CA VAL A 78 -8.10 -3.76 1.03
C VAL A 78 -8.32 -2.34 1.51
N THR A 79 -7.48 -1.90 2.44
CA THR A 79 -7.45 -0.53 2.96
C THR A 79 -6.15 0.11 2.54
N VAL A 80 -6.25 1.28 1.91
CA VAL A 80 -5.10 2.06 1.48
C VAL A 80 -5.10 3.37 2.26
N ASP A 81 -4.00 3.64 2.97
CA ASP A 81 -3.72 4.95 3.53
C ASP A 81 -2.88 5.76 2.54
N TRP A 82 -3.54 6.63 1.79
CA TRP A 82 -2.94 7.51 0.79
C TRP A 82 -2.05 8.59 1.40
N THR A 83 -2.02 8.73 2.72
CA THR A 83 -1.13 9.64 3.44
C THR A 83 0.24 9.01 3.66
N THR A 84 0.27 7.69 3.92
CA THR A 84 1.49 6.97 4.32
C THR A 84 1.94 5.91 3.31
N ALA A 85 1.18 5.72 2.23
CA ALA A 85 1.36 4.66 1.22
C ALA A 85 1.23 3.24 1.79
N GLN A 86 0.63 3.06 2.98
CA GLN A 86 0.40 1.73 3.54
C GLN A 86 -0.84 1.09 2.94
N LEU A 87 -0.71 -0.20 2.62
CA LEU A 87 -1.80 -1.05 2.19
C LEU A 87 -1.98 -2.18 3.21
N THR A 88 -3.22 -2.40 3.62
CA THR A 88 -3.63 -3.49 4.51
C THR A 88 -4.71 -4.32 3.83
N PHE A 89 -4.44 -5.61 3.66
CA PHE A 89 -5.42 -6.62 3.29
C PHE A 89 -5.99 -7.28 4.54
N THR A 90 -7.30 -7.54 4.54
CA THR A 90 -8.00 -8.30 5.59
C THR A 90 -9.04 -9.22 4.96
N ASN A 91 -9.01 -10.51 5.29
CA ASN A 91 -10.06 -11.47 4.91
C ASN A 91 -11.08 -11.71 6.04
N ASP A 92 -12.13 -12.48 5.76
CA ASP A 92 -13.21 -12.82 6.70
C ASP A 92 -12.79 -13.79 7.82
N ASP A 93 -11.70 -14.52 7.63
CA ASP A 93 -11.07 -15.33 8.69
C ASP A 93 -10.28 -14.49 9.70
N GLY A 94 -10.11 -13.19 9.44
CA GLY A 94 -9.32 -12.27 10.25
C GLY A 94 -7.82 -12.29 9.95
N ASN A 95 -7.40 -12.94 8.86
CA ASN A 95 -6.03 -12.88 8.39
C ASN A 95 -5.74 -11.50 7.82
N THR A 96 -4.55 -10.97 8.11
CA THR A 96 -4.11 -9.68 7.63
C THR A 96 -2.74 -9.77 6.96
N ALA A 97 -2.55 -8.96 5.92
CA ALA A 97 -1.25 -8.70 5.32
C ALA A 97 -1.09 -7.19 5.14
N ASN A 98 0.12 -6.70 5.41
CA ASN A 98 0.45 -5.29 5.28
C ASN A 98 1.66 -5.15 4.38
N CYS A 99 1.70 -4.08 3.61
CA CYS A 99 2.89 -3.70 2.87
C CYS A 99 2.90 -2.18 2.67
N THR A 100 4.08 -1.63 2.38
CA THR A 100 4.20 -0.25 1.95
C THR A 100 4.29 -0.22 0.43
N LEU A 101 3.40 0.54 -0.22
CA LEU A 101 3.42 0.73 -1.66
C LEU A 101 4.65 1.56 -2.05
N SER A 102 5.33 1.16 -3.11
CA SER A 102 6.28 2.02 -3.78
C SER A 102 5.57 3.27 -4.30
N SER A 103 6.02 4.44 -3.87
CA SER A 103 5.52 5.73 -4.36
C SER A 103 6.21 6.17 -5.65
N THR A 104 6.86 5.25 -6.36
CA THR A 104 7.62 5.53 -7.58
C THR A 104 6.94 4.86 -8.77
N SER A 105 6.46 5.70 -9.69
CA SER A 105 5.75 5.39 -10.95
C SER A 105 4.23 5.42 -10.82
N GLN A 106 3.56 5.56 -11.97
CA GLN A 106 2.11 5.81 -12.13
C GLN A 106 1.21 4.71 -11.54
N ASP A 107 1.85 3.65 -11.06
CA ASP A 107 1.32 2.48 -10.40
C ASP A 107 2.18 2.23 -9.15
N GLY A 108 1.54 1.85 -8.04
CA GLY A 108 2.28 1.39 -6.85
C GLY A 108 2.39 -0.13 -6.86
N HIS A 109 3.46 -0.65 -6.27
CA HIS A 109 3.59 -2.09 -6.03
C HIS A 109 4.20 -2.34 -4.65
N CYS A 110 3.89 -3.50 -4.10
CA CYS A 110 4.53 -3.99 -2.89
C CYS A 110 4.53 -5.53 -2.90
N ASP A 111 5.46 -6.11 -2.16
CA ASP A 111 5.47 -7.52 -1.82
C ASP A 111 5.08 -7.69 -0.35
N THR A 112 4.11 -8.56 -0.05
CA THR A 112 3.74 -8.84 1.33
C THR A 112 4.74 -9.77 2.04
N ASP A 113 5.65 -10.44 1.32
CA ASP A 113 6.78 -11.17 1.92
C ASP A 113 7.92 -10.21 2.35
N ASP A 114 8.04 -9.05 1.71
CA ASP A 114 8.92 -7.95 2.14
C ASP A 114 8.12 -6.67 2.44
N PRO A 115 7.36 -6.65 3.55
CA PRO A 115 6.44 -5.54 3.85
C PRO A 115 7.15 -4.20 4.09
N ASN A 116 8.47 -4.22 4.26
CA ASN A 116 9.32 -3.05 4.51
C ASN A 116 10.26 -2.75 3.35
N GLU A 117 10.05 -3.34 2.17
CA GLU A 117 10.81 -3.06 0.94
C GLU A 117 10.84 -1.54 0.66
N TYR A 118 9.72 -0.87 0.92
CA TYR A 118 9.57 0.57 0.79
C TYR A 118 9.40 1.26 2.14
N PRO A 119 10.00 2.45 2.34
CA PRO A 119 9.83 3.22 3.56
C PRO A 119 8.42 3.83 3.61
N ILE A 120 7.79 3.77 4.78
CA ILE A 120 6.51 4.45 5.04
C ILE A 120 6.66 5.95 4.77
N GLU A 121 5.76 6.52 3.97
CA GLU A 121 5.79 7.96 3.72
C GLU A 121 5.41 8.71 5.01
N SER A 122 6.20 9.73 5.36
CA SER A 122 5.90 10.56 6.53
C SER A 122 4.67 11.42 6.24
N PRO A 123 3.70 11.53 7.16
CA PRO A 123 2.42 12.23 6.93
C PRO A 123 2.54 13.74 6.67
N HIS A 124 3.71 14.33 6.92
CA HIS A 124 4.03 15.70 6.52
C HIS A 124 4.41 15.86 5.04
N ALA A 125 4.68 14.76 4.35
CA ALA A 125 4.84 14.69 2.92
C ALA A 125 3.49 14.21 2.37
N SER A 126 2.63 15.14 1.95
CA SER A 126 1.32 14.89 1.33
C SER A 126 1.45 14.23 -0.05
N THR A 127 2.43 13.33 -0.20
CA THR A 127 3.04 12.98 -1.46
C THR A 127 2.74 11.57 -1.91
N ALA A 128 2.20 10.67 -1.09
CA ALA A 128 1.91 9.32 -1.61
C ALA A 128 0.85 9.40 -2.72
N SER A 129 -0.20 10.21 -2.51
CA SER A 129 -1.08 10.64 -3.59
C SER A 129 -0.31 11.36 -4.72
N GLY A 130 0.36 12.47 -4.40
CA GLY A 130 1.05 13.31 -5.38
C GLY A 130 2.17 12.63 -6.20
N ARG A 131 2.77 11.55 -5.70
CA ARG A 131 3.90 10.83 -6.31
C ARG A 131 3.43 9.71 -7.21
N LEU A 132 2.31 9.07 -6.89
CA LEU A 132 1.59 8.20 -7.82
C LEU A 132 1.08 9.01 -9.04
N THR A 133 0.83 10.32 -8.89
CA THR A 133 0.50 11.23 -10.03
C THR A 133 1.73 11.86 -10.71
N ALA A 134 2.87 12.03 -10.02
CA ALA A 134 4.07 12.73 -10.55
C ALA A 134 4.95 11.88 -11.50
N GLY A 135 4.34 10.96 -12.25
CA GLY A 135 5.01 10.19 -13.29
C GLY A 135 5.28 10.99 -14.57
N ALA A 136 6.19 11.97 -14.51
CA ALA A 136 6.87 12.52 -15.70
C ALA A 136 8.16 13.30 -15.41
N ALA A 137 8.43 13.72 -14.17
CA ALA A 137 9.56 14.61 -13.90
C ALA A 137 10.12 14.40 -12.50
N LEU A 138 11.14 13.54 -12.37
CA LEU A 138 12.34 13.82 -11.56
C LEU A 138 13.34 12.67 -11.72
N TRP A 139 13.84 12.51 -12.94
CA TRP A 139 15.20 11.98 -13.12
C TRP A 139 16.16 13.03 -12.58
N GLY A 140 16.63 12.83 -11.35
CA GLY A 140 17.63 13.71 -10.76
C GLY A 140 17.62 13.63 -9.25
N LEU A 141 18.32 12.64 -8.70
CA LEU A 141 19.30 12.77 -7.61
C LEU A 141 19.88 11.38 -7.32
N GLY A 142 20.54 10.82 -8.34
CA GLY A 142 21.60 9.85 -8.12
C GLY A 142 22.83 10.58 -7.60
N THR A 143 22.94 10.76 -6.29
CA THR A 143 24.23 10.94 -5.60
C THR A 143 24.19 10.17 -4.30
N MET A 144 24.17 8.85 -4.40
CA MET A 144 24.77 8.01 -3.37
C MET A 144 26.28 8.22 -3.48
N ALA A 145 26.79 9.32 -2.93
CA ALA A 145 28.21 9.41 -2.60
C ALA A 145 28.43 8.52 -1.37
N ALA A 146 28.39 7.20 -1.61
CA ALA A 146 28.93 6.22 -0.70
C ALA A 146 30.44 6.48 -0.62
N GLY A 147 30.85 7.08 0.50
CA GLY A 147 32.24 7.03 0.90
C GLY A 147 32.64 5.57 1.06
N PHE A 148 33.59 5.12 0.25
CA PHE A 148 34.35 3.91 0.50
C PHE A 148 35.80 4.15 0.08
N LEU A 149 36.64 4.31 1.10
CA LEU A 149 38.01 3.80 1.24
C LEU A 149 38.79 3.52 -0.06
N ILE A 150 39.80 4.36 -0.35
CA ILE A 150 41.24 4.03 -0.39
C ILE A 150 42.01 5.33 -0.09
#